data_AF-A0A1J5TWF3-F1
#
_entry.id   AF-A0A1J5TWF3-F1
#
_cell.length_a   1.000
_cell.length_b   1.000
_cell.length_c   1.000
_cell.angle_alpha   90.00
_cell.angle_beta   90.00
_cell.angle_gamma   90.00
#
_symmetry.space_group_name_H-M   'P 1'
#
loop_
_entity.id
_entity.type
_entity.pdbx_description
1 polymer ?
#
loop_
_entity_poly.entity_id
_entity_poly.type
_entity_poly.pdbx_seq_one_letter_code
_entity_poly.pdbx_strand_id
1 'polypeptide(L)'
;MNHLELLTFARGNALNWALMLFAAGVVLRLFEIFSLGRKADLSKPRANSPGSGWRTVFTRSLPAEGMLKRDPVTYISGYVFHLGLFLAIFFLAPHIEFFRSMTGLRWPNLPTPLVDASVVAAMVALGVLLAHRLNNPVKRMLSGIGDYLAWAVTFLPLLTGYMAYHHLFVEYTLMLALHLFSVELLLVLLPFTKLFHTFSLFISRWYNGDIFGRKGVAS
;
A
#
# COMPACT_ATOMS: atom_id res chain seq x y z
N MET A 1 18.20 -12.56 -24.95
CA MET A 1 16.95 -13.02 -24.32
C MET A 1 15.80 -12.40 -25.08
N ASN A 2 14.91 -13.20 -25.67
CA ASN A 2 13.72 -12.68 -26.35
C ASN A 2 12.62 -12.28 -25.33
N HIS A 3 11.55 -11.61 -25.77
CA HIS A 3 10.51 -11.12 -24.85
C HIS A 3 9.78 -12.25 -24.11
N LEU A 4 9.60 -13.42 -24.76
CA LEU A 4 8.94 -14.57 -24.15
C LEU A 4 9.80 -15.21 -23.06
N GLU A 5 11.11 -15.32 -23.30
CA GLU A 5 12.10 -15.76 -22.30
C GLU A 5 12.13 -14.79 -21.11
N LEU A 6 12.12 -13.48 -21.37
CA LEU A 6 12.08 -12.44 -20.34
C LEU A 6 10.80 -12.56 -19.48
N LEU A 7 9.64 -12.68 -20.12
CA LEU A 7 8.36 -12.88 -19.42
C LEU A 7 8.35 -14.17 -18.60
N THR A 8 8.91 -15.26 -19.16
CA THR A 8 9.00 -16.55 -18.47
C THR A 8 9.89 -16.46 -17.23
N PHE A 9 10.99 -15.71 -17.32
CA PHE A 9 11.85 -15.44 -16.16
C PHE A 9 11.15 -14.59 -15.10
N ALA A 10 10.48 -13.49 -15.51
CA ALA A 10 9.74 -12.60 -14.61
C ALA A 10 8.67 -13.38 -13.82
N ARG A 11 7.73 -14.04 -14.50
CA ARG A 11 6.64 -14.80 -13.84
C ARG A 11 7.08 -16.05 -13.09
N GLY A 12 8.34 -16.46 -13.25
CA GLY A 12 8.91 -17.69 -12.68
C GLY A 12 9.90 -17.38 -11.57
N ASN A 13 11.19 -17.47 -11.90
CA ASN A 13 12.27 -17.35 -10.92
C ASN A 13 12.29 -15.98 -10.23
N ALA A 14 12.11 -14.89 -10.98
CA ALA A 14 12.19 -13.54 -10.42
C ALA A 14 11.05 -13.27 -9.43
N LEU A 15 9.81 -13.62 -9.81
CA LEU A 15 8.67 -13.57 -8.90
C LEU A 15 8.86 -14.45 -7.65
N ASN A 16 9.39 -15.67 -7.79
CA ASN A 16 9.66 -16.53 -6.63
C ASN A 16 10.64 -15.88 -5.65
N TRP A 17 11.73 -15.30 -6.15
CA TRP A 17 12.68 -14.58 -5.30
C TRP A 17 12.05 -13.35 -4.66
N ALA A 18 11.26 -12.57 -5.40
CA ALA A 18 10.57 -11.40 -4.87
C ALA A 18 9.60 -11.77 -3.75
N LEU A 19 8.82 -12.85 -3.90
CA LEU A 19 7.92 -13.36 -2.87
C LEU A 19 8.67 -13.85 -1.64
N MET A 20 9.79 -14.55 -1.81
CA MET A 20 10.64 -15.00 -0.69
C MET A 20 11.20 -13.82 0.10
N LEU A 21 11.77 -12.82 -0.58
CA LEU A 21 12.33 -11.61 0.03
C LEU A 21 11.25 -10.78 0.73
N PHE A 22 10.08 -10.65 0.09
CA PHE A 22 8.91 -10.01 0.67
C PHE A 22 8.48 -10.70 1.97
N ALA A 23 8.25 -12.02 1.93
CA ALA A 23 7.78 -12.78 3.09
C ALA A 23 8.81 -12.73 4.23
N ALA A 24 10.08 -12.99 3.94
CA ALA A 24 11.17 -12.90 4.91
C ALA A 24 11.29 -11.50 5.51
N GLY A 25 11.22 -10.46 4.68
CA GLY A 25 11.25 -9.07 5.11
C GLY A 25 10.07 -8.70 6.02
N VAL A 26 8.84 -9.13 5.67
CA VAL A 26 7.66 -8.88 6.53
C VAL A 26 7.81 -9.58 7.87
N VAL A 27 8.21 -10.85 7.89
CA VAL A 27 8.43 -11.60 9.13
C VAL A 27 9.49 -10.93 10.00
N LEU A 28 10.64 -10.56 9.41
CA LEU A 28 11.72 -9.88 10.12
C LEU A 28 11.24 -8.57 10.74
N ARG A 29 10.52 -7.73 9.97
CA ARG A 29 10.06 -6.42 10.45
C ARG A 29 9.00 -6.53 11.54
N LEU A 30 8.08 -7.49 11.43
CA LEU A 30 7.14 -7.79 12.50
C LEU A 30 7.88 -8.28 13.74
N PHE A 31 8.85 -9.19 13.59
CA PHE A 31 9.67 -9.67 14.68
C PHE A 31 10.43 -8.53 15.38
N GLU A 32 11.11 -7.65 14.64
CA GLU A 32 11.78 -6.46 15.20
C GLU A 32 10.81 -5.59 16.02
N ILE A 33 9.64 -5.26 15.46
CA ILE A 33 8.64 -4.40 16.13
C ILE A 33 8.13 -5.03 17.42
N PHE A 34 7.90 -6.35 17.44
CA PHE A 34 7.37 -7.04 18.61
C PHE A 34 8.43 -7.44 19.63
N SER A 35 9.68 -7.66 19.21
CA SER A 35 10.79 -8.08 20.07
C SER A 35 11.48 -6.93 20.81
N LEU A 36 11.41 -5.70 20.30
CA LEU A 36 12.04 -4.53 20.93
C LEU A 36 11.59 -4.29 22.39
N GLY A 37 10.49 -4.92 22.81
CA GLY A 37 9.95 -4.79 24.15
C GLY A 37 9.48 -3.36 24.42
N ARG A 38 8.68 -3.18 25.46
CA ARG A 38 8.20 -1.85 25.84
C ARG A 38 8.33 -1.68 27.34
N LYS A 39 8.64 -0.46 27.77
CA LYS A 39 8.70 -0.14 29.19
C LYS A 39 7.36 -0.47 29.83
N ALA A 40 7.39 -1.07 31.01
CA ALA A 40 6.18 -1.37 31.76
C ALA A 40 5.36 -0.09 31.96
N ASP A 41 4.06 -0.17 31.64
CA ASP A 41 3.16 0.94 31.90
C ASP A 41 2.79 0.95 33.39
N LEU A 42 3.41 1.87 34.12
CA LEU A 42 3.21 2.04 35.57
C LEU A 42 1.88 2.73 35.91
N SER A 43 1.11 3.19 34.91
CA SER A 43 -0.18 3.81 35.15
C SER A 43 -1.23 2.76 35.56
N LYS A 44 -2.00 3.11 36.60
CA LYS A 44 -3.19 2.34 36.99
C LYS A 44 -4.23 2.44 35.86
N PRO A 45 -4.79 1.32 35.38
CA PRO A 45 -5.86 1.35 34.39
C PRO A 45 -7.04 2.18 34.87
N ARG A 46 -7.54 3.09 34.03
CA ARG A 46 -8.77 3.84 34.31
C ARG A 46 -9.99 3.02 33.91
N ALA A 47 -10.94 2.84 34.84
CA ALA A 47 -12.14 2.03 34.61
C ALA A 47 -13.11 2.63 33.58
N ASN A 48 -13.22 3.97 33.54
CA ASN A 48 -14.16 4.69 32.68
C ASN A 48 -13.41 5.53 31.64
N SER A 49 -12.81 4.85 30.66
CA SER A 49 -12.05 5.53 29.60
C SER A 49 -12.84 5.59 28.29
N PRO A 50 -12.84 6.74 27.59
CA PRO A 50 -13.39 6.83 26.24
C PRO A 50 -12.51 6.16 25.17
N GLY A 51 -11.29 5.74 25.51
CA GLY A 51 -10.33 5.13 24.59
C GLY A 51 -10.55 3.63 24.38
N SER A 52 -10.39 3.16 23.14
CA SER A 52 -10.48 1.73 22.80
C SER A 52 -9.64 1.40 21.57
N GLY A 53 -8.85 0.32 21.65
CA GLY A 53 -8.03 -0.14 20.53
C GLY A 53 -8.85 -0.47 19.28
N TRP A 54 -9.90 -1.28 19.44
CA TRP A 54 -10.81 -1.63 18.35
C TRP A 54 -11.52 -0.41 17.76
N ARG A 55 -12.01 0.50 18.61
CA ARG A 55 -12.62 1.76 18.13
C ARG A 55 -11.64 2.56 17.30
N THR A 56 -10.40 2.69 17.75
CA THR A 56 -9.35 3.50 17.13
C THR A 56 -8.98 3.00 15.74
N VAL A 57 -9.00 1.69 15.52
CA VAL A 57 -8.78 1.11 14.19
C VAL A 57 -9.72 1.72 13.15
N PHE A 58 -11.01 1.86 13.50
CA PHE A 58 -12.01 2.42 12.59
C PHE A 58 -12.04 3.95 12.61
N THR A 59 -12.08 4.58 13.78
CA THR A 59 -12.21 6.04 13.88
C THR A 59 -11.01 6.77 13.30
N ARG A 60 -9.80 6.22 13.44
CA ARG A 60 -8.58 6.80 12.86
C ARG A 60 -8.33 6.37 11.42
N SER A 61 -9.23 5.58 10.84
CA SER A 61 -9.30 5.36 9.39
C SER A 61 -10.03 6.48 8.66
N LEU A 62 -10.64 7.44 9.37
CA LEU A 62 -11.18 8.68 8.82
C LEU A 62 -10.30 9.88 9.21
N PRO A 63 -10.29 10.97 8.42
CA PRO A 63 -9.59 12.19 8.80
C PRO A 63 -10.12 12.70 10.14
N ALA A 64 -9.22 13.12 11.03
CA ALA A 64 -9.63 13.78 12.26
C ALA A 64 -10.37 15.09 11.94
N GLU A 65 -11.22 15.54 12.87
CA GLU A 65 -12.03 16.75 12.67
C GLU A 65 -11.15 17.95 12.29
N GLY A 66 -11.59 18.69 11.27
CA GLY A 66 -10.86 19.84 10.72
C GLY A 66 -9.62 19.51 9.87
N MET A 67 -9.09 18.28 9.92
CA MET A 67 -7.88 17.93 9.15
C MET A 67 -8.13 17.86 7.65
N LEU A 68 -9.31 17.39 7.23
CA LEU A 68 -9.70 17.42 5.81
C LEU A 68 -9.75 18.86 5.28
N LYS A 69 -10.19 19.83 6.09
CA LYS A 69 -10.20 21.25 5.70
C LYS A 69 -8.80 21.84 5.61
N ARG A 70 -7.86 21.36 6.44
CA ARG A 70 -6.48 21.84 6.49
C ARG A 70 -5.61 21.30 5.35
N ASP A 71 -5.81 20.04 4.97
CA ASP A 71 -5.00 19.39 3.92
C ASP A 71 -5.89 18.50 3.01
N PRO A 72 -6.85 19.10 2.28
CA PRO A 72 -7.83 18.35 1.49
C PRO A 72 -7.16 17.51 0.41
N VAL A 73 -6.12 18.04 -0.24
CA VAL A 73 -5.39 17.37 -1.32
C VAL A 73 -4.81 16.05 -0.82
N THR A 74 -4.22 16.03 0.37
CA THR A 74 -3.58 14.81 0.89
C THR A 74 -4.61 13.76 1.27
N TYR A 75 -5.70 14.14 1.92
CA TYR A 75 -6.72 13.18 2.32
C TYR A 75 -7.51 12.65 1.13
N ILE A 76 -8.05 13.54 0.28
CA ILE A 76 -8.89 13.13 -0.86
C ILE A 76 -8.08 12.28 -1.83
N SER A 77 -6.94 12.79 -2.32
CA SER A 77 -6.09 12.02 -3.24
C SER A 77 -5.54 10.76 -2.57
N GLY A 78 -5.26 10.80 -1.27
CA GLY A 78 -4.89 9.63 -0.49
C GLY A 78 -5.94 8.51 -0.57
N TYR A 79 -7.21 8.80 -0.26
CA TYR A 79 -8.28 7.79 -0.34
C TYR A 79 -8.57 7.35 -1.78
N VAL A 80 -8.58 8.28 -2.74
CA VAL A 80 -8.79 7.95 -4.16
C VAL A 80 -7.73 6.97 -4.65
N PHE A 81 -6.45 7.24 -4.33
CA PHE A 81 -5.35 6.33 -4.65
C PHE A 81 -5.53 4.96 -4.00
N HIS A 82 -5.76 4.89 -2.68
CA HIS A 82 -5.85 3.59 -1.99
C HIS A 82 -7.06 2.78 -2.45
N LEU A 83 -8.20 3.42 -2.69
CA LEU A 83 -9.39 2.76 -3.22
C LEU A 83 -9.13 2.23 -4.63
N GLY A 84 -8.57 3.05 -5.52
CA GLY A 84 -8.25 2.60 -6.88
C GLY A 84 -7.22 1.47 -6.92
N LEU A 85 -6.18 1.53 -6.08
CA LEU A 85 -5.21 0.45 -5.92
C LEU A 85 -5.87 -0.84 -5.41
N PHE A 86 -6.74 -0.74 -4.40
CA PHE A 86 -7.48 -1.87 -3.86
C PHE A 86 -8.37 -2.53 -4.93
N LEU A 87 -9.10 -1.73 -5.70
CA LEU A 87 -9.94 -2.23 -6.79
C LEU A 87 -9.12 -2.88 -7.90
N ALA A 88 -7.96 -2.31 -8.26
CA ALA A 88 -7.07 -2.86 -9.27
C ALA A 88 -6.53 -4.24 -8.88
N ILE A 89 -6.05 -4.38 -7.63
CA ILE A 89 -5.46 -5.63 -7.13
C ILE A 89 -6.53 -6.70 -6.95
N PHE A 90 -7.67 -6.37 -6.34
CA PHE A 90 -8.61 -7.41 -5.92
C PHE A 90 -9.75 -7.62 -6.91
N PHE A 91 -10.13 -6.66 -7.76
CA PHE A 91 -11.35 -6.80 -8.58
C PHE A 91 -11.12 -6.81 -10.10
N LEU A 92 -9.85 -6.74 -10.54
CA LEU A 92 -9.49 -6.93 -11.94
C LEU A 92 -9.29 -8.42 -12.26
N ALA A 93 -9.91 -8.92 -13.34
CA ALA A 93 -9.89 -10.34 -13.69
C ALA A 93 -8.47 -10.96 -13.79
N PRO A 94 -7.48 -10.33 -14.47
CA PRO A 94 -6.09 -10.78 -14.45
C PRO A 94 -5.49 -11.00 -13.05
N HIS A 95 -5.76 -10.12 -12.09
CA HIS A 95 -5.24 -10.29 -10.74
C HIS A 95 -5.95 -11.39 -9.96
N ILE A 96 -7.27 -11.53 -10.14
CA ILE A 96 -8.02 -12.66 -9.56
C ILE A 96 -7.48 -13.99 -10.08
N GLU A 97 -7.17 -14.07 -11.37
CA GLU A 97 -6.56 -15.25 -11.97
C GLU A 97 -5.15 -15.53 -11.42
N PHE A 98 -4.36 -14.48 -11.17
CA PHE A 98 -3.09 -14.60 -10.46
C PHE A 98 -3.27 -15.15 -9.03
N PHE A 99 -4.24 -14.65 -8.26
CA PHE A 99 -4.51 -15.20 -6.93
C PHE A 99 -5.00 -16.66 -6.99
N ARG A 100 -5.80 -17.01 -8.00
CA ARG A 100 -6.27 -18.38 -8.24
C ARG A 100 -5.11 -19.32 -8.53
N SER A 101 -4.15 -18.92 -9.37
CA SER A 101 -3.00 -19.76 -9.70
C SER A 101 -2.07 -19.99 -8.50
N MET A 102 -1.98 -19.02 -7.59
CA MET A 102 -1.13 -19.10 -6.40
C MET A 102 -1.77 -19.81 -5.21
N THR A 103 -3.08 -19.59 -4.98
CA THR A 103 -3.77 -20.00 -3.75
C THR A 103 -4.97 -20.93 -3.97
N GLY A 104 -5.43 -21.07 -5.21
CA GLY A 104 -6.68 -21.75 -5.56
C GLY A 104 -7.96 -20.94 -5.28
N LEU A 105 -7.86 -19.79 -4.61
CA LEU A 105 -9.00 -18.95 -4.28
C LEU A 105 -9.41 -18.05 -5.46
N ARG A 106 -10.71 -17.84 -5.64
CA ARG A 106 -11.27 -16.91 -6.63
C ARG A 106 -12.54 -16.25 -6.11
N TRP A 107 -12.87 -15.10 -6.65
CA TRP A 107 -14.10 -14.38 -6.36
C TRP A 107 -14.55 -13.58 -7.60
N PRO A 108 -15.76 -13.01 -7.62
CA PRO A 108 -16.26 -12.24 -8.76
C PRO A 108 -15.42 -10.97 -9.01
N ASN A 109 -15.14 -10.68 -10.28
CA ASN A 109 -14.55 -9.40 -10.69
C ASN A 109 -15.62 -8.29 -10.75
N LEU A 110 -15.17 -7.04 -10.78
CA LEU A 110 -16.03 -5.90 -11.09
C LEU A 110 -16.09 -5.64 -12.59
N PRO A 111 -17.07 -4.84 -13.07
CA PRO A 111 -17.09 -4.38 -14.46
C PRO A 111 -15.78 -3.69 -14.83
N THR A 112 -15.14 -4.14 -15.90
CA THR A 112 -13.80 -3.65 -16.26
C THR A 112 -13.70 -2.13 -16.41
N PRO A 113 -14.68 -1.42 -17.02
CA PRO A 113 -14.63 0.05 -17.08
C PRO A 113 -14.59 0.74 -15.71
N LEU A 114 -15.19 0.13 -14.68
CA LEU A 114 -15.16 0.67 -13.32
C LEU A 114 -13.77 0.56 -12.71
N VAL A 115 -13.13 -0.60 -12.86
CA VAL A 115 -11.77 -0.84 -12.37
C VAL A 115 -10.77 0.02 -13.13
N ASP A 116 -10.92 0.11 -14.45
CA ASP A 116 -10.09 0.92 -15.34
C ASP A 116 -10.14 2.41 -14.96
N ALA A 117 -11.34 2.99 -14.81
CA ALA A 117 -11.51 4.36 -14.33
C ALA A 117 -10.90 4.58 -12.94
N SER A 118 -11.00 3.59 -12.05
CA SER A 118 -10.41 3.65 -10.71
C SER A 118 -8.88 3.62 -10.73
N VAL A 119 -8.27 2.86 -11.64
CA VAL A 119 -6.81 2.86 -11.87
C VAL A 119 -6.33 4.20 -12.39
N VAL A 120 -7.03 4.79 -13.37
CA VAL A 120 -6.72 6.13 -13.87
C VAL A 120 -6.83 7.17 -12.75
N ALA A 121 -7.90 7.14 -11.97
CA ALA A 121 -8.08 8.03 -10.83
C ALA A 121 -6.95 7.88 -9.79
N ALA A 122 -6.50 6.65 -9.52
CA ALA A 122 -5.37 6.40 -8.62
C ALA A 122 -4.04 6.94 -9.16
N MET A 123 -3.76 6.78 -10.45
CA MET A 123 -2.56 7.34 -11.09
C MET A 123 -2.57 8.87 -11.05
N VAL A 124 -3.70 9.51 -11.37
CA VAL A 124 -3.87 10.97 -11.25
C VAL A 124 -3.69 11.43 -9.80
N ALA A 125 -4.29 10.73 -8.84
CA ALA A 125 -4.15 11.04 -7.42
C ALA A 125 -2.69 10.96 -6.94
N LEU A 126 -1.93 9.95 -7.37
CA LEU A 126 -0.50 9.84 -7.09
C LEU A 126 0.29 10.99 -7.73
N GLY A 127 -0.03 11.39 -8.95
CA GLY A 127 0.57 12.56 -9.61
C GLY A 127 0.30 13.86 -8.84
N VAL A 128 -0.95 14.07 -8.43
CA VAL A 128 -1.36 15.21 -7.60
C VAL A 128 -0.65 15.21 -6.25
N LEU A 129 -0.54 14.07 -5.57
CA LEU A 129 0.18 13.95 -4.30
C LEU A 129 1.67 14.27 -4.44
N LEU A 130 2.31 13.82 -5.53
CA LEU A 130 3.70 14.15 -5.82
C LEU A 130 3.87 15.65 -6.08
N ALA A 131 3.03 16.23 -6.94
CA ALA A 131 3.05 17.67 -7.23
C ALA A 131 2.83 18.50 -5.94
N HIS A 132 1.85 18.11 -5.11
CA HIS A 132 1.58 18.77 -3.85
C HIS A 132 2.77 18.68 -2.87
N ARG A 133 3.47 17.54 -2.84
CA ARG A 133 4.68 17.35 -2.02
C ARG A 133 5.85 18.23 -2.49
N LEU A 134 6.06 18.34 -3.80
CA LEU A 134 7.15 19.12 -4.38
C LEU A 134 6.94 20.63 -4.23
N ASN A 135 5.68 21.08 -4.33
CA ASN A 135 5.32 22.50 -4.29
C ASN A 135 5.04 23.04 -2.88
N ASN A 136 4.74 22.17 -1.91
CA ASN A 136 4.55 22.59 -0.52
C ASN A 136 5.90 22.62 0.23
N PRO A 137 6.38 23.77 0.72
CA PRO A 137 7.71 23.89 1.31
C PRO A 137 7.89 23.01 2.56
N VAL A 138 6.85 22.87 3.38
CA VAL A 138 6.89 22.03 4.58
C VAL A 138 6.98 20.55 4.20
N LYS A 139 6.19 20.09 3.23
CA LYS A 139 6.24 18.70 2.78
C LYS A 139 7.56 18.38 2.10
N ARG A 140 8.08 19.29 1.28
CA ARG A 140 9.37 19.13 0.61
C ARG A 140 10.50 19.02 1.62
N MET A 141 10.51 19.88 2.64
CA MET A 141 11.48 19.85 3.75
C MET A 141 11.44 18.53 4.53
N LEU A 142 10.25 17.94 4.72
CA LEU A 142 10.07 16.67 5.44
C LEU A 142 10.25 15.43 4.55
N SER A 143 10.47 15.59 3.25
CA SER A 143 10.59 14.47 2.31
C SER A 143 12.03 14.02 2.15
N GLY A 144 12.27 12.72 2.28
CA GLY A 144 13.55 12.08 1.98
C GLY A 144 13.48 11.23 0.71
N ILE A 145 14.61 10.68 0.30
CA ILE A 145 14.69 9.77 -0.87
C ILE A 145 13.72 8.59 -0.76
N GLY A 146 13.50 8.09 0.45
CA GLY A 146 12.56 7.00 0.71
C GLY A 146 11.10 7.33 0.39
N ASP A 147 10.67 8.61 0.46
CA ASP A 147 9.31 9.00 0.07
C ASP A 147 9.11 8.91 -1.44
N TYR A 148 10.10 9.37 -2.22
CA TYR A 148 10.04 9.33 -3.68
C TYR A 148 10.23 7.91 -4.21
N LEU A 149 11.09 7.12 -3.57
CA LEU A 149 11.23 5.70 -3.89
C LEU A 149 9.92 4.94 -3.65
N ALA A 150 9.29 5.12 -2.47
CA ALA A 150 8.02 4.49 -2.14
C ALA A 150 6.91 4.90 -3.13
N TRP A 151 6.87 6.19 -3.51
CA TRP A 151 5.95 6.67 -4.54
C TRP A 151 6.20 5.99 -5.88
N ALA A 152 7.46 5.94 -6.35
CA ALA A 152 7.82 5.38 -7.64
C ALA A 152 7.45 3.89 -7.75
N VAL A 153 7.84 3.08 -6.76
CA VAL A 153 7.54 1.62 -6.79
C VAL A 153 6.06 1.31 -6.59
N THR A 154 5.28 2.26 -6.08
CA THR A 154 3.81 2.13 -5.99
C THR A 154 3.13 2.55 -7.29
N PHE A 155 3.65 3.59 -7.96
CA PHE A 155 3.10 4.11 -9.20
C PHE A 155 3.40 3.21 -10.41
N LEU A 156 4.61 2.66 -10.48
CA LEU A 156 5.06 1.88 -11.64
C LEU A 156 4.17 0.66 -11.95
N PRO A 157 3.73 -0.17 -10.98
CA PRO A 157 2.80 -1.26 -11.25
C PRO A 157 1.46 -0.80 -11.82
N LEU A 158 0.91 0.31 -11.32
CA LEU A 158 -0.33 0.88 -11.87
C LEU A 158 -0.13 1.34 -13.32
N LEU A 159 0.95 2.06 -13.59
CA LEU A 159 1.25 2.58 -14.91
C LEU A 159 1.48 1.46 -15.93
N THR A 160 2.39 0.54 -15.61
CA THR A 160 2.75 -0.58 -16.50
C THR A 160 1.59 -1.57 -16.66
N GLY A 161 0.79 -1.79 -15.61
CA GLY A 161 -0.40 -2.64 -15.68
C GLY A 161 -1.47 -2.05 -16.59
N TYR A 162 -1.69 -0.74 -16.48
CA TYR A 162 -2.58 0.00 -17.40
C TYR A 162 -2.08 -0.07 -18.84
N MET A 163 -0.78 0.16 -19.07
CA MET A 163 -0.18 0.04 -20.40
C MET A 163 -0.28 -1.39 -20.97
N ALA A 164 -0.11 -2.41 -20.14
CA ALA A 164 -0.26 -3.81 -20.55
C ALA A 164 -1.70 -4.12 -20.96
N TYR A 165 -2.68 -3.68 -20.16
CA TYR A 165 -4.10 -3.91 -20.41
C TYR A 165 -4.59 -3.22 -21.69
N HIS A 166 -4.12 -1.99 -21.95
CA HIS A 166 -4.50 -1.20 -23.13
C HIS A 166 -3.56 -1.39 -24.33
N HIS A 167 -2.59 -2.30 -24.26
CA HIS A 167 -1.64 -2.59 -25.33
C HIS A 167 -0.87 -1.34 -25.83
N LEU A 168 -0.37 -0.52 -24.90
CA LEU A 168 0.27 0.76 -25.20
C LEU A 168 1.79 0.65 -25.34
N PHE A 169 2.35 1.49 -26.22
CA PHE A 169 3.77 1.78 -26.45
C PHE A 169 4.66 0.64 -26.97
N VAL A 170 4.59 -0.54 -26.38
CA VAL A 170 5.43 -1.70 -26.75
C VAL A 170 4.59 -2.96 -26.88
N GLU A 171 5.21 -4.01 -27.39
CA GLU A 171 4.58 -5.32 -27.53
C GLU A 171 4.12 -5.88 -26.17
N TYR A 172 2.95 -6.53 -26.16
CA TYR A 172 2.25 -6.94 -24.95
C TYR A 172 3.10 -7.83 -24.02
N THR A 173 3.81 -8.82 -24.56
CA THR A 173 4.67 -9.73 -23.82
C THR A 173 5.77 -8.96 -23.08
N LEU A 174 6.39 -7.99 -23.74
CA LEU A 174 7.36 -7.10 -23.10
C LEU A 174 6.73 -6.23 -22.02
N MET A 175 5.60 -5.57 -22.30
CA MET A 175 4.94 -4.70 -21.30
C MET A 175 4.46 -5.49 -20.09
N LEU A 176 3.96 -6.71 -20.28
CA LEU A 176 3.58 -7.61 -19.19
C LEU A 176 4.80 -8.02 -18.36
N ALA A 177 5.95 -8.30 -18.99
CA ALA A 177 7.19 -8.57 -18.26
C ALA A 177 7.63 -7.35 -17.43
N LEU A 178 7.56 -6.14 -18.00
CA LEU A 178 7.87 -4.90 -17.29
C LEU A 178 6.92 -4.65 -16.12
N HIS A 179 5.63 -4.95 -16.29
CA HIS A 179 4.66 -4.90 -15.21
C HIS A 179 5.03 -5.85 -14.07
N LEU A 180 5.35 -7.11 -14.37
CA LEU A 180 5.79 -8.08 -13.36
C LEU A 180 7.06 -7.63 -12.65
N PHE A 181 8.08 -7.15 -13.35
CA PHE A 181 9.28 -6.62 -12.69
C PHE A 181 8.99 -5.41 -11.79
N SER A 182 8.05 -4.54 -12.18
CA SER A 182 7.65 -3.42 -11.33
C SER A 182 6.94 -3.90 -10.05
N VAL A 183 6.14 -4.98 -10.14
CA VAL A 183 5.49 -5.62 -8.99
C VAL A 183 6.52 -6.33 -8.13
N GLU A 184 7.47 -7.05 -8.71
CA GLU A 184 8.56 -7.72 -7.99
C GLU A 184 9.40 -6.70 -7.22
N LEU A 185 9.75 -5.56 -7.84
CA LEU A 185 10.45 -4.47 -7.18
C LEU A 185 9.63 -3.90 -6.01
N LEU A 186 8.32 -3.70 -6.20
CA LEU A 186 7.41 -3.29 -5.13
C LEU A 186 7.46 -4.30 -3.98
N LEU A 187 7.29 -5.59 -4.26
CA LEU A 187 7.30 -6.66 -3.24
C LEU A 187 8.61 -6.69 -2.45
N VAL A 188 9.76 -6.59 -3.12
CA VAL A 188 11.08 -6.57 -2.47
C VAL A 188 11.24 -5.36 -1.56
N LEU A 189 10.79 -4.17 -1.99
CA LEU A 189 10.97 -2.94 -1.22
C LEU A 189 9.88 -2.68 -0.17
N LEU A 190 8.72 -3.31 -0.29
CA LEU A 190 7.57 -3.09 0.60
C LEU A 190 7.93 -3.24 2.10
N PRO A 191 8.61 -4.33 2.56
CA PRO A 191 8.92 -4.48 3.99
C PRO A 191 9.97 -3.48 4.50
N PHE A 192 10.85 -2.99 3.63
CA PHE A 192 12.01 -2.18 4.02
C PHE A 192 11.81 -0.67 3.84
N THR A 193 10.62 -0.24 3.40
CA THR A 193 10.29 1.16 3.15
C THR A 193 9.11 1.63 3.98
N LYS A 194 8.68 2.89 3.77
CA LYS A 194 7.47 3.46 4.36
C LYS A 194 6.18 2.72 3.96
N LEU A 195 6.25 1.82 2.96
CA LEU A 195 5.13 0.98 2.51
C LEU A 195 4.73 -0.12 3.50
N PHE A 196 5.59 -0.42 4.49
CA PHE A 196 5.27 -1.37 5.56
C PHE A 196 4.05 -0.96 6.40
N HIS A 197 3.58 0.30 6.29
CA HIS A 197 2.30 0.72 6.86
C HIS A 197 1.14 -0.19 6.45
N THR A 198 1.21 -0.86 5.29
CA THR A 198 0.24 -1.87 4.83
C THR A 198 0.00 -2.97 5.87
N PHE A 199 1.01 -3.33 6.66
CA PHE A 199 0.89 -4.31 7.75
C PHE A 199 0.74 -3.63 9.12
N SER A 200 1.49 -2.57 9.36
CA SER A 200 1.55 -1.96 10.69
C SER A 200 0.37 -1.04 11.01
N LEU A 201 -0.46 -0.62 10.04
CA LEU A 201 -1.54 0.35 10.30
C LEU A 201 -2.53 -0.14 11.36
N PHE A 202 -2.96 -1.39 11.28
CA PHE A 202 -4.01 -1.92 12.16
C PHE A 202 -3.46 -2.20 13.54
N ILE A 203 -2.26 -2.81 13.59
CA ILE A 203 -1.53 -3.12 14.82
C ILE A 203 -1.23 -1.83 15.60
N SER A 204 -0.68 -0.82 14.92
CA SER A 204 -0.31 0.45 15.55
C SER A 204 -1.53 1.23 16.04
N ARG A 205 -2.62 1.28 15.27
CA ARG A 205 -3.87 1.94 15.69
C ARG A 205 -4.50 1.25 16.89
N TRP A 206 -4.61 -0.08 16.84
CA TRP A 206 -5.17 -0.85 17.95
C TRP A 206 -4.36 -0.64 19.23
N TYR A 207 -3.05 -0.79 19.15
CA TYR A 207 -2.16 -0.65 20.30
C TYR A 207 -2.22 0.76 20.91
N ASN A 208 -2.14 1.81 20.08
CA ASN A 208 -2.20 3.19 20.60
C ASN A 208 -3.56 3.50 21.22
N GLY A 209 -4.64 3.00 20.61
CA GLY A 209 -5.99 3.15 21.14
C GLY A 209 -6.18 2.46 22.49
N ASP A 210 -5.64 1.25 22.66
CA ASP A 210 -5.69 0.49 23.91
C ASP A 210 -4.92 1.20 25.04
N ILE A 211 -3.74 1.77 24.72
CA ILE A 211 -2.97 2.56 25.69
C ILE A 211 -3.67 3.85 26.09
N PHE A 212 -4.28 4.57 25.15
CA PHE A 212 -5.10 5.72 25.48
C PHE A 212 -6.29 5.31 26.36
N GLY A 213 -6.92 4.18 26.04
CA GLY A 213 -7.90 3.49 26.88
C GLY A 213 -7.40 3.35 28.32
N ARG A 214 -6.29 2.64 28.53
CA ARG A 214 -5.71 2.41 29.85
C ARG A 214 -5.43 3.71 30.63
N LYS A 215 -4.93 4.75 29.94
CA LYS A 215 -4.56 6.04 30.55
C LYS A 215 -5.75 6.99 30.78
N GLY A 216 -6.95 6.66 30.30
CA GLY A 216 -8.12 7.53 30.40
C GLY A 216 -8.14 8.65 29.35
N VAL A 217 -7.38 8.52 28.27
CA VAL A 217 -7.27 9.50 27.20
C VAL A 217 -8.20 9.10 26.06
N ALA A 218 -8.86 10.08 25.46
CA ALA A 218 -9.68 9.84 24.27
C ALA A 218 -8.79 9.38 23.10
N SER A 219 -9.23 8.32 22.42
CA SER A 219 -8.53 7.69 21.30
C SER A 219 -9.11 8.07 19.96
#